data_AF-B1N752-F1
#
_entry.id   AF-B1N752-F1
#
_cell.length_a   1.000
_cell.length_b   1.000
_cell.length_c   1.000
_cell.angle_alpha   90.00
_cell.angle_beta   90.00
_cell.angle_gamma   90.00
#
_symmetry.space_group_name_H-M   'P 1'
#
loop_
_entity.id
_entity.type
_entity.pdbx_description
1 polymer ?
#
loop_
_entity_poly.entity_id
_entity_poly.type
_entity_poly.pdbx_seq_one_letter_code
_entity_poly.pdbx_strand_id
1 'polypeptide(L)'
;FDVTQAVHYWARTPRESVMYLEVWMEGERPGRHAAELARFVSFTSQNPADRKLGKPELVLYTLNFNEYGADGDCAWERNRRSGSCCRQEYFINFRELTWTQ
;
A
#
# COMPACT_ATOMS: atom_id res chain seq x y z
N PHE A 1 0.46 -13.04 4.78
CA PHE A 1 1.47 -13.07 3.70
C PHE A 1 1.69 -11.64 3.23
N ASP A 2 2.93 -11.20 3.11
CA ASP A 2 3.21 -9.94 2.42
C ASP A 2 3.13 -10.19 0.91
N VAL A 3 2.16 -9.57 0.25
CA VAL A 3 1.87 -9.70 -1.18
C VAL A 3 2.07 -8.39 -1.93
N THR A 4 2.75 -7.41 -1.32
CA THR A 4 2.88 -6.04 -1.83
C THR A 4 3.43 -6.00 -3.26
N GLN A 5 4.48 -6.77 -3.56
CA GLN A 5 5.09 -6.81 -4.90
C GLN A 5 4.16 -7.40 -5.96
N ALA A 6 3.44 -8.47 -5.62
CA ALA A 6 2.51 -9.11 -6.54
C ALA A 6 1.33 -8.19 -6.87
N VAL A 7 0.80 -7.49 -5.85
CA VAL A 7 -0.26 -6.49 -6.02
C VAL A 7 0.22 -5.31 -6.87
N HIS A 8 1.45 -4.81 -6.66
CA HIS A 8 2.04 -3.76 -7.49
C HIS A 8 2.19 -4.19 -8.96
N TYR A 9 2.64 -5.43 -9.21
CA TYR A 9 2.75 -5.96 -10.55
C TYR A 9 1.39 -6.06 -11.24
N TRP A 10 0.39 -6.62 -10.55
CA TRP A 10 -0.97 -6.73 -11.07
C TRP A 10 -1.58 -5.36 -11.40
N ALA A 11 -1.44 -4.38 -10.51
CA ALA A 11 -1.96 -3.02 -10.72
C ALA A 11 -1.39 -2.32 -11.96
N ARG A 12 -0.19 -2.71 -12.43
CA ARG A 12 0.46 -2.18 -13.64
C ARG A 12 0.13 -2.98 -14.90
N THR A 13 -0.50 -4.15 -14.76
CA THR A 13 -0.82 -5.03 -15.88
C THR A 13 -2.14 -4.59 -16.53
N PRO A 14 -2.27 -4.59 -17.87
CA PRO A 14 -3.51 -4.26 -18.54
C PRO A 14 -4.71 -5.11 -18.07
N ARG A 15 -5.88 -4.47 -18.05
CA ARG A 15 -7.10 -4.80 -17.27
C ARG A 15 -7.80 -6.15 -17.53
N GLU A 16 -7.20 -7.09 -18.24
CA GLU A 16 -7.92 -8.29 -18.69
C GLU A 16 -7.83 -9.49 -17.74
N SER A 17 -7.01 -9.44 -16.69
CA SER A 17 -6.87 -10.56 -15.75
C SER A 17 -7.27 -10.20 -14.31
N VAL A 18 -8.21 -10.98 -13.78
CA VAL A 18 -8.52 -11.01 -12.35
C VAL A 18 -7.35 -11.68 -11.64
N MET A 19 -6.81 -11.05 -10.60
CA MET A 19 -5.78 -11.66 -9.75
C MET A 19 -6.43 -12.50 -8.67
N TYR A 20 -5.96 -13.74 -8.52
CA TYR A 20 -6.35 -14.64 -7.45
C TYR A 20 -5.14 -14.94 -6.57
N LEU A 21 -5.36 -14.96 -5.26
CA LEU A 21 -4.39 -15.44 -4.27
C LEU A 21 -4.86 -16.80 -3.78
N GLU A 22 -4.13 -17.84 -4.17
CA GLU A 22 -4.38 -19.20 -3.72
C GLU A 22 -3.41 -19.55 -2.58
N VAL A 23 -3.96 -20.17 -1.54
CA VAL A 23 -3.18 -20.70 -0.41
C VAL A 23 -3.60 -22.15 -0.22
N TRP A 24 -2.64 -23.06 -0.33
CA TRP A 24 -2.84 -24.47 -0.03
C TRP A 24 -1.81 -24.96 0.97
N MET A 25 -2.10 -26.07 1.61
CA MET A 25 -1.23 -26.76 2.54
C MET A 25 -0.77 -28.06 1.91
N GLU A 26 0.53 -28.30 1.90
CA GLU A 26 1.10 -29.57 1.47
C GLU A 26 1.84 -30.22 2.65
N GLY A 27 1.75 -31.55 2.75
CA GLY A 27 2.50 -32.28 3.77
C GLY A 27 3.99 -32.22 3.46
N GLU A 28 4.82 -31.89 4.46
CA GLU A 28 6.27 -31.76 4.32
C GLU A 28 6.94 -33.00 3.70
N ARG A 29 6.35 -34.18 3.89
CA ARG A 29 6.82 -35.45 3.33
C ARG A 29 5.67 -36.23 2.70
N PRO A 30 5.92 -36.94 1.59
CA PRO A 30 4.97 -37.91 1.07
C PRO A 30 4.75 -39.01 2.11
N GLY A 31 3.51 -39.17 2.56
CA GLY A 31 3.15 -40.16 3.56
C GLY A 31 1.73 -39.95 4.09
N ARG A 32 1.05 -41.05 4.43
CA ARG A 32 -0.35 -41.03 4.87
C ARG A 32 -0.56 -40.09 6.06
N HIS A 33 0.32 -40.16 7.05
CA HIS A 33 0.20 -39.34 8.27
C HIS A 33 0.36 -37.84 7.99
N ALA A 34 1.37 -37.43 7.22
CA ALA A 34 1.56 -36.03 6.86
C ALA A 34 0.41 -35.48 6.00
N ALA A 35 -0.12 -36.29 5.08
CA ALA A 35 -1.29 -35.95 4.28
C ALA A 35 -2.57 -35.81 5.13
N GLU A 36 -2.76 -36.69 6.13
CA GLU A 36 -3.87 -36.59 7.07
C GLU A 36 -3.75 -35.32 7.92
N LEU A 37 -2.55 -34.96 8.41
CA LEU A 37 -2.33 -33.71 9.15
C LEU A 37 -2.62 -32.47 8.30
N ALA A 38 -2.16 -32.43 7.04
CA ALA A 38 -2.42 -31.31 6.14
C ALA A 38 -3.92 -31.09 5.88
N ARG A 39 -4.73 -32.15 5.87
CA ARG A 39 -6.19 -32.06 5.69
C ARG A 39 -6.93 -31.35 6.83
N PHE A 40 -6.37 -31.33 8.04
CA PHE A 40 -7.00 -30.64 9.17
C PHE A 40 -6.86 -29.12 9.09
N VAL A 41 -5.96 -28.61 8.24
CA VAL A 41 -5.85 -27.18 7.97
C VAL A 41 -6.74 -26.85 6.77
N SER A 42 -7.79 -26.07 7.03
CA SER A 42 -8.71 -25.60 6.00
C SER A 42 -8.84 -24.09 6.04
N PHE A 43 -8.97 -23.49 4.87
CA PHE A 43 -9.21 -22.06 4.72
C PHE A 43 -10.65 -21.83 4.29
N THR A 44 -11.25 -20.73 4.78
CA THR A 44 -12.56 -20.29 4.32
C THR A 44 -12.45 -19.76 2.90
N SER A 45 -13.40 -20.08 2.02
CA SER A 45 -13.39 -19.53 0.66
C SER A 45 -13.83 -18.06 0.64
N GLN A 46 -13.40 -17.31 -0.37
CA GLN A 46 -13.89 -15.95 -0.63
C GLN A 46 -15.24 -15.93 -1.37
N ASN A 47 -15.90 -17.09 -1.57
CA ASN A 47 -17.18 -17.13 -2.28
C ASN A 47 -18.22 -16.25 -1.55
N PRO A 48 -18.87 -15.29 -2.25
CA PRO A 48 -19.90 -14.45 -1.63
C PRO A 48 -21.10 -15.25 -1.13
N ALA A 49 -21.38 -16.44 -1.70
CA ALA A 49 -22.45 -17.33 -1.22
C ALA A 49 -22.15 -17.99 0.14
N ASP A 50 -20.88 -18.10 0.53
CA ASP A 50 -20.50 -18.70 1.81
C ASP A 50 -20.80 -17.74 2.96
N ARG A 51 -21.69 -18.10 3.88
CA ARG A 51 -21.97 -17.35 5.12
C ARG A 51 -21.01 -17.70 6.25
N LYS A 52 -19.72 -17.87 5.93
CA LYS A 52 -18.68 -18.25 6.88
C LYS A 52 -17.90 -17.03 7.35
N LEU A 53 -17.56 -17.02 8.65
CA LEU A 53 -16.67 -16.02 9.25
C LEU A 53 -15.21 -16.31 8.90
N GLY A 54 -14.35 -15.30 9.01
CA GLY A 54 -12.91 -15.46 8.76
C GLY A 54 -12.57 -15.72 7.29
N LYS A 55 -13.28 -15.04 6.37
CA LYS A 55 -12.91 -15.05 4.96
C LYS A 55 -11.53 -14.42 4.80
N PRO A 56 -10.66 -14.96 3.92
CA PRO A 56 -9.40 -14.32 3.59
C PRO A 56 -9.68 -12.93 3.01
N GLU A 57 -8.96 -11.92 3.48
CA GLU A 57 -9.10 -10.54 3.01
C GLU A 57 -7.74 -9.97 2.62
N LEU A 58 -7.72 -9.19 1.54
CA LEU A 58 -6.55 -8.42 1.15
C LEU A 58 -6.64 -7.04 1.79
N VAL A 59 -5.72 -6.74 2.70
CA VAL A 59 -5.61 -5.43 3.34
C VAL A 59 -4.56 -4.60 2.62
N LEU A 60 -4.96 -3.45 2.08
CA LEU A 60 -4.07 -2.53 1.38
C LEU A 60 -3.84 -1.28 2.23
N TYR A 61 -2.57 -0.93 2.42
CA TYR A 61 -2.15 0.35 2.97
C TYR A 61 -1.57 1.17 1.83
N THR A 62 -2.27 2.23 1.42
CA THR A 62 -1.85 3.11 0.33
C THR A 62 -1.71 4.54 0.82
N LEU A 63 -0.88 5.30 0.12
CA LEU A 63 -0.77 6.74 0.34
C LEU A 63 -1.83 7.44 -0.50
N ASN A 64 -2.54 8.38 0.10
CA ASN A 64 -3.40 9.30 -0.62
C ASN A 64 -2.53 10.35 -1.30
N PHE A 65 -2.35 10.28 -2.62
CA PHE A 65 -1.52 11.23 -3.37
C PHE A 65 -2.01 12.68 -3.34
N ASN A 66 -3.27 12.92 -2.95
CA ASN A 66 -3.77 14.29 -2.77
C ASN A 66 -3.26 14.94 -1.48
N GLU A 67 -2.87 14.12 -0.50
CA GLU A 67 -2.35 14.57 0.81
C GLU A 67 -0.83 14.38 0.87
N TYR A 68 -0.35 13.27 0.31
CA TYR A 68 1.06 12.89 0.33
C TYR A 68 1.87 13.72 -0.67
N GLY A 69 2.68 14.64 -0.15
CA GLY A 69 3.57 15.50 -0.94
C GLY A 69 3.01 16.90 -1.25
N ALA A 70 1.76 17.18 -0.85
CA ALA A 70 1.11 18.47 -1.09
C ALA A 70 1.45 19.55 -0.04
N ASP A 71 1.90 19.16 1.15
CA ASP A 71 2.12 20.09 2.29
C ASP A 71 3.55 20.63 2.41
N GLY A 72 4.35 20.50 1.34
CA GLY A 72 5.72 21.01 1.33
C GLY A 72 5.82 22.53 1.48
N ASP A 73 4.78 23.26 1.05
CA ASP A 73 4.74 24.73 1.05
C ASP A 73 3.94 25.29 2.23
N CYS A 74 4.43 26.37 2.81
CA CYS A 74 3.72 27.06 3.87
C CYS A 74 2.45 27.75 3.30
N ALA A 75 1.27 27.18 3.54
CA ALA A 75 0.03 27.92 3.32
C ALA A 75 -0.02 29.12 4.29
N TRP A 76 -0.13 30.34 3.75
CA TRP A 76 0.03 31.63 4.47
C TRP A 76 -0.72 31.71 5.82
N GLU A 77 -1.86 31.03 5.95
CA GLU A 77 -2.71 31.08 7.16
C GLU A 77 -2.67 29.83 8.05
N ARG A 78 -2.43 28.62 7.51
CA ARG A 78 -2.58 27.35 8.27
C ARG A 78 -1.28 26.88 8.92
N ASN A 79 -0.14 27.02 8.25
CA ASN A 79 1.14 26.45 8.73
C ASN A 79 1.89 27.33 9.73
N ARG A 80 1.44 28.58 9.92
CA ARG A 80 2.03 29.49 10.91
C ARG A 80 1.72 29.08 12.37
N ARG A 81 0.74 28.20 12.58
CA ARG A 81 0.27 27.74 13.91
C ARG A 81 0.74 26.33 14.29
N SER A 82 1.19 25.49 13.34
CA SER A 82 1.54 24.09 13.60
C SER A 82 2.98 23.86 14.05
N GLY A 83 3.89 24.83 13.80
CA GLY A 83 5.31 24.69 14.15
C GLY A 83 6.08 23.64 13.33
N SER A 84 5.49 23.09 12.27
CA SER A 84 6.12 22.13 11.37
C SER A 84 7.01 22.83 10.33
N CYS A 85 8.10 22.17 9.91
CA CYS A 85 8.97 22.66 8.83
C CYS A 85 8.19 22.73 7.50
N CYS A 86 8.25 23.86 6.80
CA CYS A 86 7.65 24.05 5.47
C CYS A 86 8.50 25.02 4.62
N ARG A 87 8.40 24.91 3.29
CA ARG A 87 9.06 25.77 2.30
C ARG A 87 8.31 27.09 2.16
N GLN A 88 9.03 28.21 2.22
CA GLN A 88 8.48 29.56 2.08
C GLN A 88 8.85 30.15 0.72
N GLU A 89 7.96 30.96 0.17
CA GLU A 89 8.27 31.77 -0.99
C GLU A 89 9.30 32.85 -0.62
N TYR A 90 10.33 33.01 -1.44
CA TYR A 90 11.35 34.04 -1.29
C TYR A 90 11.72 34.61 -2.66
N PHE A 91 11.64 35.94 -2.78
CA PHE A 91 11.94 36.64 -4.03
C PHE A 91 13.31 37.32 -3.94
N ILE A 92 14.14 37.11 -4.95
CA ILE A 92 15.46 37.75 -5.07
C ILE A 92 15.36 38.86 -6.11
N ASN A 93 15.61 40.10 -5.70
CA ASN A 93 15.71 41.23 -6.62
C ASN A 93 17.16 41.44 -7.06
N PHE A 94 17.47 41.06 -8.30
CA PHE A 94 18.82 41.19 -8.85
C PHE A 94 19.33 42.65 -8.96
N ARG A 95 18.45 43.66 -8.97
CA ARG A 95 18.86 45.08 -9.01
C ARG A 95 19.39 45.59 -7.68
N GLU A 96 19.04 44.93 -6.58
CA GLU A 96 19.39 45.31 -5.21
C GLU A 96 20.58 44.50 -4.69
N LEU A 97 21.16 43.66 -5.54
CA LEU A 97 22.26 42.79 -5.18
C LEU A 97 23.60 43.53 -5.27
N THR A 98 24.39 43.43 -4.21
CA THR A 98 25.68 44.14 -4.06
C THR A 98 26.83 43.56 -4.91
N TRP A 99 26.62 42.42 -5.58
CA TRP A 99 27.65 41.67 -6.31
C TRP A 99 27.62 41.89 -7.83
N THR A 100 26.72 42.75 -8.33
CA THR A 100 26.60 43.09 -9.75
C THR A 100 27.10 44.51 -10.10
N GLN A 101 27.96 45.11 -9.25
CA GLN A 101 28.62 46.40 -9.50
C GLN A 101 30.10 46.22 -9.86
#